data_AF-A0AAW8KLJ9-F1
#
_entry.id   AF-A0AAW8KLJ9-F1
#
_cell.length_a   1.000
_cell.length_b   1.000
_cell.length_c   1.000
_cell.angle_alpha   90.00
_cell.angle_beta   90.00
_cell.angle_gamma   90.00
#
_symmetry.space_group_name_H-M   'P 1'
#
loop_
_entity.id
_entity.type
_entity.pdbx_description
1 polymer ?
#
loop_
_entity_poly.entity_id
_entity_poly.type
_entity_poly.pdbx_seq_one_letter_code
_entity_poly.pdbx_strand_id
1 'polypeptide(L)' 'ESIYATVAGEVAQGDSIVSTRSRKTDALYLHLLTQTPQQSVTVSWKGKVKSVSSLTSGLKLDYKRNKKAGTLTISIP' A
#
# COMPACT_ATOMS: atom_id res chain seq x y z
N GLU A 1 -9.07 -6.74 8.66
CA GLU A 1 -8.27 -7.98 8.51
C GLU A 1 -7.06 -7.65 7.63
N SER A 2 -5.89 -7.40 8.23
CA SER A 2 -4.65 -7.03 7.51
C SER A 2 -3.38 -7.60 8.15
N ILE A 3 -3.53 -8.37 9.23
CA ILE A 3 -2.43 -8.99 9.99
C ILE A 3 -2.68 -10.50 10.10
N TYR A 4 -3.86 -10.90 10.55
CA TYR A 4 -4.26 -12.30 10.60
C TYR A 4 -4.35 -12.92 9.19
N ALA A 5 -3.89 -14.18 9.07
CA ALA A 5 -3.83 -14.93 7.81
C ALA A 5 -3.07 -14.21 6.66
N THR A 6 -2.15 -13.30 7.01
CA THR A 6 -1.26 -12.65 6.05
C THR A 6 0.17 -13.18 6.14
N VAL A 7 0.99 -12.87 5.14
CA VAL A 7 2.44 -13.05 5.13
C VAL A 7 3.12 -11.70 4.97
N ALA A 8 4.44 -11.66 5.15
CA ALA A 8 5.23 -10.47 4.82
C ALA A 8 4.99 -10.06 3.35
N GLY A 9 4.71 -8.78 3.13
CA GLY A 9 4.60 -8.20 1.80
C GLY A 9 5.96 -7.75 1.28
N GLU A 10 6.02 -7.49 -0.03
CA GLU A 10 7.26 -7.10 -0.73
C GLU A 10 7.61 -5.61 -0.64
N VAL A 11 6.78 -4.81 0.04
CA VAL A 11 7.03 -3.37 0.25
C VAL A 11 7.43 -3.13 1.70
N ALA A 12 8.62 -2.55 1.89
CA ALA A 12 9.08 -1.99 3.16
C ALA A 12 9.92 -0.75 2.87
N GLN A 13 9.73 0.32 3.63
CA GLN A 13 10.50 1.56 3.50
C GLN A 13 10.89 2.06 4.89
N GLY A 14 12.06 1.58 5.36
CA GLY A 14 12.54 1.85 6.71
C GLY A 14 11.48 1.50 7.76
N ASP A 15 11.33 2.39 8.73
CA ASP A 15 10.38 2.22 9.84
C ASP A 15 9.00 2.83 9.55
N SER A 16 8.84 3.53 8.42
CA SER A 16 7.64 4.32 8.12
C SER A 16 6.55 3.54 7.38
N ILE A 17 6.93 2.50 6.62
CA ILE A 17 5.97 1.68 5.87
C ILE A 17 6.39 0.22 5.94
N VAL A 18 5.45 -0.60 6.37
CA VAL A 18 5.54 -2.07 6.28
C VAL A 18 4.36 -2.60 5.48
N SER A 19 4.51 -3.76 4.87
CA SER A 19 3.41 -4.38 4.14
C SER A 19 3.18 -5.84 4.51
N THR A 20 1.94 -6.25 4.38
CA THR A 20 1.52 -7.63 4.53
C THR A 20 0.68 -8.03 3.32
N ARG A 21 0.67 -9.32 3.00
CA ARG A 21 -0.10 -9.87 1.88
C ARG A 21 -1.05 -10.95 2.36
N SER A 22 -2.32 -10.82 2.01
CA SER A 22 -3.33 -11.84 2.29
C SER A 22 -3.03 -13.14 1.56
N ARG A 23 -3.05 -14.28 2.27
CA ARG A 23 -2.97 -15.60 1.63
C ARG A 23 -4.24 -15.99 0.87
N LYS A 24 -5.37 -15.36 1.19
CA LYS A 24 -6.70 -15.70 0.63
C LYS A 24 -7.03 -14.90 -0.62
N THR A 25 -6.70 -13.62 -0.62
CA THR A 25 -7.12 -12.67 -1.66
C THR A 25 -5.97 -12.09 -2.47
N ASP A 26 -4.72 -12.37 -2.09
CA ASP A 26 -3.50 -11.77 -2.65
C ASP A 26 -3.44 -10.23 -2.51
N ALA A 27 -4.33 -9.65 -1.69
CA ALA A 27 -4.33 -8.22 -1.41
C ALA A 27 -3.06 -7.84 -0.63
N LEU A 28 -2.35 -6.81 -1.10
CA LEU A 28 -1.24 -6.19 -0.39
C LEU A 28 -1.77 -5.03 0.47
N TYR A 29 -1.59 -5.13 1.78
CA TYR A 29 -1.88 -4.07 2.72
C TYR A 29 -0.61 -3.27 3.00
N LEU A 30 -0.69 -1.96 2.83
CA LEU A 30 0.36 -1.02 3.24
C LEU A 30 -0.04 -0.44 4.60
N HIS A 31 0.84 -0.58 5.58
CA HIS A 31 0.68 -0.02 6.92
C HIS A 31 1.60 1.18 7.04
N LEU A 32 1.00 2.36 7.20
CA LEU A 32 1.72 3.62 7.34
C LEU A 32 1.97 3.86 8.83
N LEU A 33 3.22 3.78 9.24
CA LEU A 33 3.68 3.95 10.61
C LEU A 33 4.20 5.38 10.80
N THR A 34 3.32 6.37 10.60
CA THR A 34 3.64 7.79 10.68
C THR A 34 2.80 8.48 11.75
N GLN A 35 3.41 9.39 12.51
CA GLN A 35 2.71 10.22 13.49
C GLN A 35 1.90 11.33 12.81
N THR A 36 2.36 11.81 11.65
CA THR A 36 1.69 12.87 10.88
C THR A 36 0.95 12.25 9.69
N PRO A 37 -0.34 12.56 9.50
CA PRO A 37 -1.07 12.15 8.31
C PRO A 37 -0.37 12.63 7.04
N GLN A 38 -0.13 11.72 6.11
CA GLN A 38 0.46 12.03 4.81
C GLN A 38 -0.66 12.18 3.79
N GLN A 39 -0.59 13.22 2.94
CA GLN A 39 -1.52 13.41 1.83
C GLN A 39 -1.17 12.54 0.61
N SER A 40 0.05 12.00 0.57
CA SER A 40 0.45 11.04 -0.46
C SER A 40 1.56 10.14 0.04
N VAL A 41 1.62 8.93 -0.51
CA VAL A 41 2.66 7.95 -0.24
C VAL A 41 3.19 7.38 -1.54
N THR A 42 4.52 7.32 -1.69
CA THR A 42 5.16 6.70 -2.85
C THR A 42 5.97 5.49 -2.42
N VAL A 43 5.59 4.32 -2.94
CA VAL A 43 6.26 3.04 -2.68
C VAL A 43 6.89 2.48 -3.94
N SER A 44 7.93 1.67 -3.76
CA SER A 44 8.49 0.85 -4.84
C SER A 44 7.49 -0.25 -5.21
N TRP A 45 6.98 -0.20 -6.44
CA TRP A 45 6.01 -1.16 -6.94
C TRP A 45 6.08 -1.28 -8.45
N LYS A 46 6.49 -2.47 -8.92
CA LYS A 46 6.59 -2.78 -10.36
C LYS A 46 5.34 -3.49 -10.91
N GLY A 47 4.52 -4.06 -10.04
CA GLY A 47 3.33 -4.83 -10.41
C GLY A 47 2.23 -3.99 -11.08
N LYS A 48 1.24 -4.67 -11.68
CA LYS A 48 -0.02 -4.02 -12.07
C LYS A 48 -0.85 -3.76 -10.82
N VAL A 49 -1.54 -2.62 -10.78
CA VAL A 49 -2.49 -2.28 -9.72
C VAL A 49 -3.87 -2.20 -10.38
N LYS A 50 -4.86 -2.91 -9.81
CA LYS A 50 -6.25 -2.83 -10.27
C LYS A 50 -6.99 -1.71 -9.53
N SER A 51 -6.84 -1.68 -8.21
CA SER A 51 -7.44 -0.69 -7.33
C SER A 51 -6.58 -0.52 -6.09
N VAL A 52 -6.73 0.65 -5.45
CA VAL A 52 -6.23 0.94 -4.12
C VAL A 52 -7.43 1.45 -3.32
N SER A 53 -7.56 1.02 -2.07
CA SER A 53 -8.64 1.47 -1.20
C SER A 53 -8.17 1.59 0.24
N SER A 54 -8.76 2.53 0.99
CA SER A 54 -8.59 2.62 2.43
C SER A 54 -9.21 1.40 3.10
N LEU A 55 -8.49 0.77 4.01
CA LEU A 55 -9.00 -0.38 4.75
C LEU A 55 -10.08 0.02 5.78
N THR A 56 -9.95 1.21 6.37
CA THR A 56 -10.86 1.69 7.41
C THR A 56 -12.18 2.19 6.84
N SER A 57 -12.15 2.94 5.74
CA SER A 57 -13.36 3.53 5.14
C SER A 57 -13.88 2.78 3.92
N GLY A 58 -13.09 1.87 3.33
CA GLY A 58 -13.42 1.21 2.07
C GLY A 58 -13.35 2.12 0.83
N LEU A 59 -13.05 3.41 1.01
CA LEU A 59 -12.98 4.38 -0.08
C LEU A 59 -11.87 4.03 -1.05
N LYS A 60 -12.19 4.08 -2.36
CA LYS A 60 -11.19 3.94 -3.41
C LYS A 60 -10.28 5.16 -3.41
N LEU A 61 -8.98 4.92 -3.44
CA LEU A 61 -7.95 5.96 -3.45
C LEU A 61 -7.40 6.15 -4.85
N ASP A 62 -7.10 7.40 -5.19
CA ASP A 62 -6.39 7.72 -6.41
C ASP A 62 -4.93 7.27 -6.32
N TYR A 63 -4.39 6.82 -7.44
CA TYR A 63 -2.99 6.44 -7.53
C TYR A 63 -2.41 6.71 -8.91
N LYS A 64 -1.09 6.94 -8.95
CA LYS A 64 -0.29 7.11 -10.17
C LYS A 64 0.83 6.09 -10.15
N ARG A 65 0.95 5.31 -11.22
CA ARG A 65 2.04 4.34 -11.39
C ARG A 65 3.09 4.91 -12.34
N ASN A 66 4.34 4.99 -11.88
CA ASN A 66 5.49 5.27 -12.73
C ASN A 66 6.17 3.96 -13.11
N LYS A 67 5.86 3.44 -14.31
CA LYS A 67 6.41 2.16 -14.80
C LYS A 67 7.93 2.20 -14.97
N LYS A 68 8.49 3.34 -15.38
CA LYS A 68 9.93 3.50 -15.64
C LYS A 68 10.73 3.49 -14.33
N ALA A 69 10.24 4.20 -13.31
CA ALA A 69 10.87 4.22 -11.99
C ALA A 69 10.48 3.01 -11.12
N GLY A 70 9.45 2.25 -11.51
CA GLY A 70 8.93 1.14 -10.72
C GLY A 70 8.32 1.60 -9.39
N THR A 71 7.57 2.71 -9.41
CA THR A 71 6.94 3.27 -8.22
C THR A 71 5.43 3.42 -8.38
N LEU A 72 4.73 3.43 -7.25
CA LEU A 72 3.32 3.72 -7.11
C LEU A 72 3.14 4.83 -6.09
N THR A 73 2.53 5.94 -6.51
CA THR A 73 2.13 7.04 -5.64
C THR A 73 0.64 6.95 -5.39
N ILE A 74 0.22 6.92 -4.12
CA ILE A 74 -1.18 6.86 -3.66
C ILE A 74 -1.51 8.19 -3.03
N SER A 75 -2.65 8.79 -3.40
CA SER A 75 -3.18 10.00 -2.77
C SER A 75 -4.07 9.60 -1.59
N ILE A 76 -3.88 10.23 -0.44
CA ILE A 76 -4.61 9.98 0.80
C ILE A 76 -5.38 11.26 1.15
N PRO A 77 -6.72 11.19 1.26
CA PRO A 77 -7.56 12.34 1.57
C PRO A 77 -7.42 12.82 3.01
#